data_AF-A0A7L4PJD3-F1
#
_entry.id   AF-A0A7L4PJD3-F1
#
_cell.length_a   1.000
_cell.length_b   1.000
_cell.length_c   1.000
_cell.angle_alpha   90.00
_cell.angle_beta   90.00
_cell.angle_gamma   90.00
#
_symmetry.space_group_name_H-M   'P 1'
#
loop_
_entity.id
_entity.type
_entity.pdbx_description
1 polymer ?
#
loop_
_entity_poly.entity_id
_entity_poly.type
_entity_poly.pdbx_seq_one_letter_code
_entity_poly.pdbx_strand_id
1 'polypeptide(L)'
;MGFPKRLQKTLDKMATGGDPPVLVVPALLQRYSTERQMAMARLGMEDTRVESWLVATGKNIHFVRSGILWDKVQSIPLHTLTGVDYVDEFHNNALKLRVGEAAEKVIFYDDLDGVKFYRLMKDVLKDR
;
A
#
# COMPACT_ATOMS: atom_id res chain seq x y z
N MET A 1 15.16 -2.57 -10.05
CA MET A 1 14.26 -3.73 -9.92
C MET A 1 12.96 -3.37 -10.64
N GLY A 2 12.53 -4.13 -11.65
CA GLY A 2 11.35 -3.80 -12.45
C GLY A 2 10.05 -4.30 -11.81
N PHE A 3 8.93 -3.61 -12.03
CA PHE A 3 7.61 -4.10 -11.63
C PHE A 3 7.20 -5.33 -12.44
N PRO A 4 6.37 -6.24 -11.88
CA PRO A 4 5.73 -7.27 -12.69
C PRO A 4 4.97 -6.63 -13.87
N LYS A 5 5.07 -7.22 -15.06
CA LYS A 5 4.43 -6.70 -16.29
C LYS A 5 2.93 -6.42 -16.12
N ARG A 6 2.24 -7.17 -15.26
CA ARG A 6 0.82 -6.99 -14.97
C ARG A 6 0.57 -5.70 -14.18
N LEU A 7 1.32 -5.51 -13.09
CA LEU A 7 1.29 -4.27 -12.34
C LEU A 7 1.60 -3.08 -13.24
N GLN A 8 2.62 -3.19 -14.10
CA GLN A 8 2.95 -2.11 -15.05
C GLN A 8 1.74 -1.70 -15.90
N LYS A 9 1.00 -2.66 -16.46
CA LYS A 9 -0.23 -2.35 -17.23
C LYS A 9 -1.29 -1.63 -16.38
N THR A 10 -1.41 -1.97 -15.10
CA THR A 10 -2.32 -1.31 -14.17
C THR A 10 -1.87 0.13 -13.90
N LEU A 11 -0.57 0.36 -13.70
CA LEU A 11 0.02 1.69 -13.52
C LEU A 11 -0.14 2.55 -14.77
N ASP A 12 0.10 1.99 -15.95
CA ASP A 12 -0.05 2.70 -17.23
C ASP A 12 -1.50 3.16 -17.44
N LYS A 13 -2.48 2.32 -17.09
CA LYS A 13 -3.90 2.68 -17.13
C LYS A 13 -4.27 3.81 -16.17
N MET A 14 -3.67 3.84 -14.98
CA MET A 14 -3.88 4.94 -14.02
C MET A 14 -3.33 6.25 -14.57
N ALA A 15 -2.12 6.21 -15.15
CA ALA A 15 -1.49 7.37 -15.77
C ALA A 15 -2.30 7.92 -16.96
N THR A 16 -2.71 7.06 -17.89
CA THR A 16 -3.53 7.49 -19.05
C THR A 16 -4.93 7.95 -18.63
N GLY A 17 -5.44 7.47 -17.50
CA GLY A 17 -6.70 7.91 -16.90
C GLY A 17 -6.62 9.24 -16.13
N GLY A 18 -5.47 9.92 -16.10
CA GLY A 18 -5.30 11.20 -15.41
C GLY A 18 -5.18 11.08 -13.88
N ASP A 19 -4.75 9.92 -13.39
CA ASP A 19 -4.39 9.71 -11.99
C ASP A 19 -3.02 9.00 -11.88
N PRO A 20 -1.92 9.66 -12.31
CA PRO A 20 -0.62 9.03 -12.40
C PRO A 20 -0.08 8.59 -11.02
N PRO A 21 0.54 7.39 -10.92
CA PRO A 21 1.23 6.94 -9.73
C PRO A 21 2.35 7.91 -9.30
N VAL A 22 2.36 8.27 -8.02
CA VAL A 22 3.41 9.06 -7.35
C VAL A 22 4.36 8.14 -6.58
N LEU A 23 3.82 7.13 -5.93
CA LEU A 23 4.59 6.14 -5.18
C LEU A 23 3.97 4.75 -5.38
N VAL A 24 4.82 3.74 -5.61
CA VAL A 24 4.41 2.35 -5.74
C VAL A 24 5.32 1.52 -4.84
N VAL A 25 4.74 0.87 -3.83
CA VAL A 25 5.49 0.06 -2.86
C VAL A 25 4.84 -1.30 -2.67
N PRO A 26 5.63 -2.38 -2.51
CA PRO A 26 5.10 -3.69 -2.17
C PRO A 26 4.53 -3.65 -0.74
N ALA A 27 3.29 -4.10 -0.57
CA ALA A 27 2.62 -4.09 0.72
C ALA A 27 1.47 -5.10 0.79
N LEU A 28 1.28 -5.68 1.96
CA LEU A 28 0.15 -6.50 2.36
C LEU A 28 -0.91 -5.66 3.06
N LEU A 29 -2.17 -5.94 2.75
CA LEU A 29 -3.32 -5.38 3.46
C LEU A 29 -3.95 -6.45 4.32
N GLN A 30 -4.21 -6.12 5.58
CA GLN A 30 -4.80 -7.07 6.52
C GLN A 30 -6.09 -7.71 5.99
N ARG A 31 -6.98 -6.93 5.36
CA ARG A 31 -8.23 -7.45 4.78
C ARG A 31 -8.04 -8.47 3.67
N TYR A 32 -6.87 -8.52 3.03
CA TYR A 32 -6.57 -9.42 1.92
C TYR A 32 -5.52 -10.47 2.24
N SER A 33 -5.01 -10.49 3.46
CA SER A 33 -3.94 -11.36 3.90
C SER A 33 -4.39 -12.28 5.02
N THR A 34 -3.95 -13.53 4.99
CA THR A 34 -4.14 -14.44 6.12
C THR A 34 -3.24 -14.01 7.28
N GLU A 35 -3.61 -14.37 8.51
CA GLU A 35 -2.76 -14.13 9.68
C GLU A 35 -1.37 -14.72 9.52
N ARG A 36 -1.27 -15.90 8.88
CA ARG A 36 0.00 -16.54 8.52
C ARG A 36 0.84 -15.64 7.61
N GLN A 37 0.26 -15.11 6.54
CA GLN A 37 0.99 -14.20 5.62
C GLN A 37 1.46 -12.94 6.35
N MET A 38 0.62 -12.37 7.22
CA MET A 38 0.97 -11.20 8.01
C MET A 38 2.09 -11.49 9.02
N ALA A 39 2.09 -12.68 9.63
CA ALA A 39 3.15 -13.11 10.54
C ALA A 39 4.48 -13.33 9.79
N MET A 40 4.45 -13.98 8.63
CA MET A 40 5.64 -14.22 7.80
C MET A 40 6.28 -12.91 7.34
N ALA A 41 5.46 -11.94 6.90
CA ALA A 41 5.94 -10.62 6.48
C ALA A 41 6.57 -9.81 7.63
N ARG A 42 6.10 -9.99 8.87
CA ARG A 42 6.72 -9.38 10.06
C ARG A 42 8.06 -10.01 10.42
N LEU A 43 8.21 -11.31 10.19
CA LEU A 43 9.43 -12.05 10.49
C LEU A 43 10.51 -11.91 9.40
N GLY A 44 10.26 -11.13 8.34
CA GLY A 44 11.21 -10.94 7.23
C GLY A 44 11.47 -12.21 6.43
N MET A 45 10.56 -13.20 6.47
CA MET A 45 10.75 -14.48 5.80
C MET A 45 10.37 -14.40 4.31
N GLU A 46 11.32 -14.73 3.43
CA GLU A 46 11.28 -14.54 1.96
C GLU A 46 10.33 -15.45 1.17
N ASP A 47 9.54 -16.32 1.79
CA ASP A 47 8.63 -17.24 1.06
C ASP A 47 7.38 -16.54 0.48
N THR A 48 7.43 -15.22 0.34
CA THR A 48 6.31 -14.39 -0.10
C THR A 48 6.64 -13.76 -1.44
N ARG A 49 6.23 -14.44 -2.52
CA ARG A 49 6.06 -13.78 -3.80
C ARG A 49 5.21 -12.52 -3.56
N VAL A 50 5.74 -11.34 -3.86
CA VAL A 50 4.98 -10.10 -3.72
C VAL A 50 3.80 -10.17 -4.69
N GLU A 51 2.61 -10.25 -4.13
CA GLU A 51 1.35 -10.32 -4.88
C GLU A 51 0.50 -9.07 -4.72
N SER A 52 0.95 -8.10 -3.90
CA SER A 52 0.21 -6.87 -3.68
C SER A 52 1.09 -5.65 -3.50
N TRP A 53 0.55 -4.52 -3.93
CA TRP A 53 1.19 -3.21 -3.95
C TRP A 53 0.22 -2.16 -3.44
N LEU A 54 0.80 -1.17 -2.78
CA LEU A 54 0.17 0.09 -2.47
C LEU A 54 0.67 1.12 -3.48
N VAL A 55 -0.26 1.74 -4.19
CA VAL A 55 -0.01 2.78 -5.18
C VAL A 55 -0.64 4.08 -4.70
N ALA A 56 0.15 5.08 -4.35
CA ALA A 56 -0.35 6.42 -4.06
C ALA A 56 -0.32 7.27 -5.33
N THR A 57 -1.40 8.01 -5.58
CA THR A 57 -1.53 9.01 -6.63
C THR A 57 -1.78 10.39 -6.01
N GLY A 58 -2.01 11.41 -6.83
CA GLY A 58 -2.42 12.73 -6.34
C GLY A 58 -3.85 12.78 -5.78
N LYS A 59 -4.67 11.75 -6.03
CA LYS A 59 -6.10 11.73 -5.66
C LYS A 59 -6.49 10.56 -4.77
N ASN A 60 -5.77 9.44 -4.87
CA ASN A 60 -6.15 8.17 -4.25
C ASN A 60 -4.94 7.41 -3.67
N ILE A 61 -5.23 6.50 -2.76
CA ILE A 61 -4.42 5.30 -2.52
C ILE A 61 -5.13 4.12 -3.18
N HIS A 62 -4.41 3.37 -4.00
CA HIS A 62 -4.87 2.12 -4.56
C HIS A 62 -4.14 0.95 -3.93
N PHE A 63 -4.90 -0.07 -3.53
CA PHE A 63 -4.37 -1.38 -3.20
C PHE A 63 -4.57 -2.28 -4.40
N VAL A 64 -3.45 -2.69 -5.01
CA VAL A 64 -3.42 -3.54 -6.19
C VAL A 64 -2.98 -4.92 -5.75
N ARG A 65 -3.84 -5.93 -5.91
CA ARG A 65 -3.47 -7.33 -5.72
C ARG A 65 -3.46 -8.03 -7.07
N SER A 66 -2.36 -8.69 -7.39
CA SER A 66 -2.29 -9.54 -8.57
C SER A 66 -3.28 -10.68 -8.48
N GLY A 67 -4.15 -10.77 -9.47
CA GLY A 67 -5.06 -11.90 -9.65
C GLY A 67 -4.63 -12.80 -10.81
N ILE A 68 -5.35 -13.92 -10.95
CA ILE A 68 -5.08 -14.92 -12.00
C ILE A 68 -5.32 -14.32 -13.39
N LEU A 69 -6.48 -13.68 -13.58
CA LEU A 69 -6.93 -13.09 -14.85
C LEU A 69 -6.77 -11.56 -14.90
N TRP A 70 -7.15 -10.87 -13.82
CA TRP A 70 -7.02 -9.41 -13.68
C TRP A 70 -6.54 -9.05 -12.27
N ASP A 71 -5.89 -7.90 -12.15
CA ASP A 71 -5.54 -7.34 -10.84
C ASP A 71 -6.83 -6.86 -10.15
N LYS A 72 -6.94 -7.13 -8.85
CA LYS A 72 -7.97 -6.54 -8.01
C LYS A 72 -7.45 -5.20 -7.51
N VAL A 73 -8.16 -4.13 -7.81
CA VAL A 73 -7.82 -2.77 -7.38
C VAL A 73 -8.89 -2.25 -6.43
N GLN A 74 -8.49 -1.84 -5.24
CA GLN A 74 -9.33 -1.08 -4.31
C GLN A 74 -8.78 0.31 -4.16
N SER A 75 -9.61 1.33 -4.33
CA SER A 75 -9.20 2.74 -4.24
C SER A 75 -9.78 3.38 -2.97
N ILE A 76 -8.97 4.17 -2.29
CA ILE A 76 -9.36 5.04 -1.19
C ILE A 76 -9.02 6.48 -1.60
N PRO A 77 -10.01 7.36 -1.75
CA PRO A 77 -9.72 8.76 -2.04
C PRO A 77 -8.94 9.43 -0.91
N LEU A 78 -7.92 10.21 -1.22
CA LEU A 78 -7.08 10.86 -0.21
C LEU A 78 -7.89 11.78 0.73
N HIS A 79 -8.98 12.36 0.22
CA HIS A 79 -9.83 13.25 1.01
C HIS A 79 -10.60 12.52 2.13
N THR A 80 -10.74 11.19 2.08
CA THR A 80 -11.41 10.42 3.15
C THR A 80 -10.44 9.97 4.24
N LEU A 81 -9.14 10.16 4.03
CA LEU A 81 -8.12 9.87 5.03
C LEU A 81 -8.21 10.86 6.19
N THR A 82 -8.26 10.33 7.40
CA THR A 82 -8.31 11.09 8.65
C THR A 82 -7.00 11.01 9.43
N GLY A 83 -6.10 10.10 9.07
CA GLY A 83 -4.82 9.95 9.74
C GLY A 83 -3.96 8.79 9.21
N VAL A 84 -2.69 8.82 9.61
CA VAL A 84 -1.73 7.74 9.40
C VAL A 84 -0.84 7.64 10.63
N ASP A 85 -0.74 6.43 11.19
CA ASP A 85 0.01 6.15 12.40
C ASP A 85 0.92 4.93 12.20
N TYR A 86 2.10 4.96 12.81
CA TYR A 86 2.85 3.74 13.04
C TYR A 86 2.13 2.89 14.09
N VAL A 87 2.14 1.58 13.87
CA VAL A 87 1.76 0.65 14.94
C VAL A 87 3.00 0.47 15.80
N ASP A 88 2.95 1.02 17.01
CA ASP A 88 4.10 1.10 17.92
C ASP A 88 4.69 -0.27 18.29
N GLU A 89 5.95 -0.20 18.72
CA GLU A 89 6.85 -1.22 19.28
C GLU A 89 7.67 -2.07 18.27
N PHE A 90 8.90 -1.59 18.06
CA PHE A 90 10.11 -2.27 17.56
C PHE A 90 10.06 -2.95 16.17
N HIS A 91 10.78 -2.35 15.21
CA HIS A 91 11.18 -2.94 13.92
C HIS A 91 10.06 -3.43 13.00
N ASN A 92 8.86 -2.85 13.10
CA ASN A 92 7.73 -3.29 12.31
C ASN A 92 7.51 -2.39 11.10
N ASN A 93 7.62 -3.00 9.92
CA ASN A 93 7.15 -2.58 8.62
C ASN A 93 5.63 -2.35 8.55
N ALA A 94 4.95 -1.88 9.61
CA ALA A 94 3.49 -1.82 9.70
C ALA A 94 2.96 -0.41 9.99
N LEU A 95 1.93 -0.02 9.23
CA LEU A 95 1.21 1.24 9.40
C LEU A 95 -0.29 1.00 9.57
N LYS A 96 -0.97 1.94 10.25
CA LYS A 96 -2.42 2.07 10.25
C LYS A 96 -2.82 3.29 9.44
N LEU A 97 -3.66 3.07 8.43
CA LEU A 97 -4.30 4.11 7.65
C LEU A 97 -5.71 4.34 8.21
N ARG A 98 -6.03 5.55 8.65
CA ARG A 98 -7.37 5.90 9.16
C ARG A 98 -8.22 6.50 8.04
N VAL A 99 -9.43 5.96 7.89
CA VAL A 99 -10.38 6.30 6.82
C VAL A 99 -11.73 6.53 7.48
N GLY A 100 -12.11 7.80 7.69
CA GLY A 100 -13.25 8.13 8.55
C GLY A 100 -13.07 7.54 9.96
N GLU A 101 -14.02 6.71 10.39
CA GLU A 101 -14.01 6.00 11.68
C GLU A 101 -13.31 4.63 11.62
N ALA A 102 -12.95 4.15 10.42
CA ALA A 102 -12.29 2.86 10.24
C ALA A 102 -10.76 3.01 10.19
N ALA A 103 -10.05 1.93 10.49
CA ALA A 103 -8.60 1.83 10.29
C ALA A 103 -8.25 0.56 9.50
N GLU A 104 -7.37 0.70 8.53
CA GLU A 104 -6.82 -0.41 7.75
C GLU A 104 -5.34 -0.59 8.11
N LYS A 105 -4.93 -1.82 8.43
CA LYS A 105 -3.53 -2.13 8.70
C LYS A 105 -2.81 -2.55 7.42
N VAL A 106 -1.70 -1.89 7.16
CA VAL A 106 -0.80 -2.14 6.03
C VAL A 106 0.51 -2.67 6.58
N ILE A 107 1.05 -3.73 5.97
CA ILE A 107 2.39 -4.26 6.25
C ILE A 107 3.23 -4.15 4.98
N PHE A 108 4.35 -3.46 5.04
CA PHE A 108 5.31 -3.34 3.96
C PHE A 108 6.25 -4.53 3.98
N TYR A 109 6.84 -4.88 2.85
CA TYR A 109 7.89 -5.92 2.82
C TYR A 109 9.25 -5.35 3.24
N ASP A 110 9.44 -4.05 3.07
CA ASP A 110 10.67 -3.31 3.38
C ASP A 110 10.32 -2.09 4.25
N ASP A 111 11.12 -1.86 5.30
CA ASP A 111 10.90 -0.77 6.26
C ASP A 111 11.02 0.61 5.60
N LEU A 112 11.96 0.79 4.67
CA LEU A 112 12.16 2.06 3.97
C LEU A 112 10.97 2.40 3.10
N ASP A 113 10.31 1.40 2.51
CA ASP A 113 9.08 1.61 1.75
C ASP A 113 7.92 2.06 2.65
N GLY A 114 7.82 1.49 3.86
CA GLY A 114 6.91 1.99 4.89
C GLY A 114 7.19 3.44 5.28
N VAL A 115 8.47 3.80 5.48
CA VAL A 115 8.89 5.17 5.80
C VAL A 115 8.57 6.16 4.68
N LYS A 116 8.86 5.80 3.41
CA LYS A 116 8.53 6.64 2.25
C LYS A 116 7.02 6.89 2.17
N PHE A 117 6.23 5.83 2.32
CA PHE A 117 4.78 5.94 2.28
C PHE A 117 4.23 6.81 3.42
N TYR A 118 4.71 6.60 4.64
CA TYR A 118 4.31 7.39 5.80
C TYR A 118 4.59 8.89 5.61
N ARG A 119 5.80 9.24 5.14
CA ARG A 119 6.18 10.64 4.88
C ARG A 119 5.26 11.27 3.84
N LEU A 120 5.05 10.60 2.71
CA LEU A 120 4.13 11.07 1.68
C LEU A 120 2.72 11.33 2.24
N MET A 121 2.19 10.41 3.05
CA MET A 121 0.86 10.57 3.65
C MET A 121 0.80 11.70 4.68
N LYS A 122 1.88 11.93 5.45
CA LYS A 122 1.93 13.06 6.37
C LYS A 122 1.95 14.39 5.64
N ASP A 123 2.64 14.49 4.51
CA ASP A 123 2.66 15.72 3.71
C ASP A 123 1.26 15.97 3.10
N VAL A 124 0.65 14.94 2.50
CA VAL A 124 -0.74 15.00 2.01
C VAL A 124 -1.75 15.41 3.08
N LEU A 125 -1.56 14.97 4.33
CA LEU A 125 -2.46 15.31 5.43
C LEU A 125 -2.19 16.70 6.04
N LYS A 126 -0.98 17.24 5.89
CA LYS A 126 -0.63 18.60 6.38
C LYS A 126 -1.12 19.70 5.43
N ASP A 127 -1.15 19.42 4.13
CA ASP A 127 -1.60 20.36 3.10
C ASP A 127 -3.15 20.47 3.04
N ARG A 128 -3.86 20.00 4.07
CA ARG A 128 -5.33 20.01 4.20
C ARG A 128 -5.76 20.85 5.40
#